data_AF-A0A956CYY8-F1
#
_entry.id   AF-A0A956CYY8-F1
#
_cell.length_a   1.000
_cell.length_b   1.000
_cell.length_c   1.000
_cell.angle_alpha   90.00
_cell.angle_beta   90.00
_cell.angle_gamma   90.00
#
_symmetry.space_group_name_H-M   'P 1'
#
loop_
_entity.id
_entity.type
_entity.pdbx_description
1 polymer ?
#
loop_
_entity_poly.entity_id
_entity_poly.type
_entity_poly.pdbx_seq_one_letter_code
_entity_poly.pdbx_strand_id
1 'polypeptide(L)'
;VVHHEFGHAVVDGTSELGFFVIDGMGVSYDPGAINEGYADYVAATVSGDPDMAEYLRGSGLGGEAALRNLDNTLVCPDDLVGEGHFDGRIFSGAAWDLRNAIGVEKADALLYSTIVAIDSVPTLAEATETLLAAADALVTDGTLDASDREMVQSVMEARGLVGCERVAPLDGAVTRLGYSGDASVTANAGGGIAPIHYRIDIPADAERLNINVTTLTAGAADYTLYYRTDGPVRFVASRRPPVLSQGTLRPGEAMTRGGDPALPRCQTLYVALVTDNLRDIQASLFEVTANLVRSGMDESCDEPDAGPMTEPDAGVAADAGPAMMMGADPGCGCRVRPTSGGGAWLVLLGLVALRIRARR
;
A
#
# COMPACT_ATOMS: atom_id res chain seq x y z
N VAL A 1 23.89 -7.36 2.06
CA VAL A 1 23.91 -6.38 3.16
C VAL A 1 24.83 -5.21 2.87
N VAL A 2 26.16 -5.35 2.78
CA VAL A 2 27.03 -4.18 2.47
C VAL A 2 26.62 -3.45 1.17
N HIS A 3 26.34 -4.19 0.08
CA HIS A 3 25.83 -3.59 -1.16
C HIS A 3 24.41 -3.00 -1.04
N HIS A 4 23.60 -3.50 -0.11
CA HIS A 4 22.28 -2.95 0.16
C HIS A 4 22.41 -1.58 0.84
N GLU A 5 23.27 -1.49 1.87
CA GLU A 5 23.60 -0.18 2.50
C GLU A 5 24.20 0.81 1.49
N PHE A 6 24.98 0.31 0.52
CA PHE A 6 25.47 1.14 -0.58
C PHE A 6 24.33 1.60 -1.50
N GLY A 7 23.32 0.76 -1.75
CA GLY A 7 22.11 1.14 -2.48
C GLY A 7 21.39 2.33 -1.83
N HIS A 8 21.25 2.34 -0.50
CA HIS A 8 20.73 3.52 0.21
C HIS A 8 21.60 4.77 -0.02
N ALA A 9 22.92 4.64 -0.03
CA ALA A 9 23.81 5.77 -0.32
C ALA A 9 23.65 6.30 -1.76
N VAL A 10 23.34 5.43 -2.73
CA VAL A 10 22.99 5.87 -4.09
C VAL A 10 21.70 6.68 -4.08
N VAL A 11 20.65 6.21 -3.38
CA VAL A 11 19.38 6.93 -3.25
C VAL A 11 19.57 8.29 -2.58
N ASP A 12 20.33 8.34 -1.47
CA ASP A 12 20.65 9.58 -0.75
C ASP A 12 21.45 10.55 -1.62
N GLY A 13 22.38 10.05 -2.45
CA GLY A 13 23.17 10.86 -3.37
C GLY A 13 22.45 11.29 -4.66
N THR A 14 21.21 10.85 -4.89
CA THR A 14 20.45 11.11 -6.12
C THR A 14 19.08 11.72 -5.83
N SER A 15 18.04 10.90 -5.64
CA SER A 15 16.65 11.35 -5.44
C SER A 15 16.35 11.85 -4.03
N GLU A 16 17.22 11.59 -3.06
CA GLU A 16 17.02 11.95 -1.64
C GLU A 16 15.64 11.44 -1.13
N LEU A 17 15.26 10.22 -1.51
CA LEU A 17 13.93 9.65 -1.18
C LEU A 17 13.72 9.68 0.34
N GLY A 18 12.62 10.30 0.76
CA GLY A 18 12.16 10.20 2.13
C GLY A 18 11.71 8.77 2.48
N PHE A 19 11.50 8.51 3.77
CA PHE A 19 11.04 7.20 4.25
C PHE A 19 9.52 7.02 4.21
N PHE A 20 8.78 8.13 4.22
CA PHE A 20 7.33 8.12 4.20
C PHE A 20 6.78 9.45 3.69
N VAL A 21 5.51 9.43 3.30
CA VAL A 21 4.71 10.62 2.98
C VAL A 21 3.38 10.53 3.73
N ILE A 22 2.66 11.65 3.82
CA ILE A 22 1.32 11.69 4.39
C ILE A 22 0.39 12.23 3.31
N ASP A 23 -0.66 11.47 3.02
CA ASP A 23 -1.65 11.83 2.01
C ASP A 23 -3.09 11.72 2.55
N GLY A 24 -4.06 11.67 1.63
CA GLY A 24 -5.48 11.59 1.95
C GLY A 24 -5.91 10.34 2.71
N MET A 25 -5.09 9.29 2.78
CA MET A 25 -5.35 8.06 3.54
C MET A 25 -4.52 7.96 4.83
N GLY A 26 -3.55 8.85 5.04
CA GLY A 26 -2.67 8.84 6.19
C GLY A 26 -1.22 8.63 5.77
N VAL A 27 -0.46 7.93 6.60
CA VAL A 27 0.96 7.65 6.31
C VAL A 27 1.05 6.62 5.18
N SER A 28 1.90 6.89 4.20
CA SER A 28 2.37 5.93 3.20
C SER A 28 3.86 5.70 3.36
N TYR A 29 4.27 4.43 3.38
CA TYR A 29 5.67 4.03 3.40
C TYR A 29 6.20 3.65 2.01
N ASP A 30 5.44 3.88 0.94
CA ASP A 30 5.87 3.61 -0.45
C ASP A 30 7.26 4.20 -0.78
N PRO A 31 7.61 5.44 -0.36
CA PRO A 31 8.96 5.98 -0.59
C PRO A 31 10.05 5.14 0.08
N GLY A 32 9.79 4.69 1.32
CA GLY A 32 10.68 3.77 2.02
C GLY A 32 10.73 2.40 1.35
N ALA A 33 9.60 1.90 0.83
CA ALA A 33 9.53 0.64 0.10
C ALA A 33 10.36 0.67 -1.18
N ILE A 34 10.32 1.77 -1.94
CA ILE A 34 11.14 1.94 -3.14
C ILE A 34 12.62 2.03 -2.76
N ASN A 35 12.97 2.74 -1.69
CA ASN A 35 14.35 2.85 -1.20
C ASN A 35 14.90 1.47 -0.77
N GLU A 36 14.18 0.73 0.07
CA GLU A 36 14.52 -0.63 0.49
C GLU A 36 14.59 -1.60 -0.70
N GLY A 37 13.61 -1.54 -1.61
CA GLY A 37 13.54 -2.40 -2.78
C GLY A 37 14.69 -2.16 -3.77
N TYR A 38 15.05 -0.89 -3.99
CA TYR A 38 16.22 -0.55 -4.80
C TYR A 38 17.52 -0.99 -4.14
N ALA A 39 17.66 -0.81 -2.83
CA ALA A 39 18.82 -1.29 -2.08
C ALA A 39 18.98 -2.83 -2.16
N ASP A 40 17.87 -3.57 -2.06
CA ASP A 40 17.83 -5.01 -2.30
C ASP A 40 18.25 -5.35 -3.74
N TYR A 41 17.75 -4.63 -4.76
CA TYR A 41 18.14 -4.83 -6.15
C TYR A 41 19.63 -4.58 -6.39
N VAL A 42 20.21 -3.50 -5.85
CA VAL A 42 21.65 -3.20 -5.96
C VAL A 42 22.49 -4.35 -5.38
N ALA A 43 22.07 -4.90 -4.24
CA ALA A 43 22.77 -6.03 -3.65
C ALA A 43 22.66 -7.31 -4.52
N ALA A 44 21.47 -7.58 -5.05
CA ALA A 44 21.21 -8.76 -5.87
C ALA A 44 21.90 -8.69 -7.23
N THR A 45 21.87 -7.54 -7.91
CA THR A 45 22.50 -7.40 -9.24
C THR A 45 24.02 -7.50 -9.16
N VAL A 46 24.65 -6.92 -8.12
CA VAL A 46 26.11 -7.01 -7.91
C VAL A 46 26.57 -8.42 -7.56
N SER A 47 25.79 -9.15 -6.77
CA SER A 47 26.12 -10.53 -6.39
C SER A 47 25.72 -11.56 -7.46
N GLY A 48 24.76 -11.22 -8.32
CA GLY A 48 24.11 -12.16 -9.24
C GLY A 48 23.18 -13.15 -8.54
N ASP A 49 22.72 -12.83 -7.32
CA ASP A 49 21.97 -13.72 -6.44
C ASP A 49 20.71 -13.00 -5.88
N PRO A 50 19.50 -13.55 -6.08
CA PRO A 50 18.28 -12.95 -5.53
C PRO A 50 18.10 -13.15 -4.01
N ASP A 51 18.90 -13.99 -3.34
CA ASP A 51 18.76 -14.27 -1.91
C ASP A 51 19.45 -13.19 -1.03
N MET A 52 18.66 -12.52 -0.19
CA MET A 52 19.14 -11.47 0.72
C MET A 52 19.51 -12.00 2.11
N ALA A 53 20.74 -11.72 2.53
CA ALA A 53 21.23 -11.95 3.89
C ALA A 53 21.09 -13.41 4.37
N GLU A 54 21.45 -14.36 3.51
CA GLU A 54 21.45 -15.81 3.79
C GLU A 54 22.18 -16.22 5.08
N TYR A 55 23.19 -15.46 5.54
CA TYR A 55 23.86 -15.77 6.81
C TYR A 55 22.95 -15.57 8.04
N LEU A 56 21.80 -14.91 7.87
CA LEU A 56 20.72 -14.83 8.84
C LEU A 56 19.74 -16.02 8.75
N ARG A 57 20.01 -17.02 7.90
CA ARG A 57 19.28 -18.31 7.85
C ARG A 57 19.10 -18.87 9.25
N GLY A 58 17.85 -19.17 9.64
CA GLY A 58 17.54 -19.78 10.92
C GLY A 58 17.65 -18.86 12.15
N SER A 59 17.91 -17.56 11.97
CA SER A 59 17.88 -16.56 13.05
C SER A 59 16.48 -16.30 13.63
N GLY A 60 15.44 -16.94 13.06
CA GLY A 60 14.04 -16.70 13.40
C GLY A 60 13.45 -15.44 12.74
N LEU A 61 14.27 -14.67 12.03
CA LEU A 61 13.90 -13.38 11.41
C LEU A 61 13.30 -13.51 10.00
N GLY A 62 13.34 -14.70 9.41
CA GLY A 62 12.75 -15.01 8.12
C GLY A 62 12.90 -16.51 7.90
N GLY A 63 11.82 -17.28 8.06
CA GLY A 63 11.83 -18.76 8.08
C GLY A 63 12.24 -19.43 6.77
N GLU A 64 12.92 -18.71 5.88
CA GLU A 64 13.36 -19.11 4.56
C GLU A 64 14.90 -19.20 4.49
N ALA A 65 15.36 -19.63 3.34
CA ALA A 65 16.75 -19.61 2.92
C ALA A 65 17.40 -18.21 2.99
N ALA A 66 16.61 -17.14 3.00
CA ALA A 66 17.09 -15.78 3.05
C ALA A 66 16.15 -14.94 3.91
N LEU A 67 16.60 -13.74 4.31
CA LEU A 67 15.71 -12.78 4.97
C LEU A 67 14.62 -12.29 4.01
N ARG A 68 14.99 -12.09 2.74
CA ARG A 68 14.12 -11.75 1.62
C ARG A 68 14.68 -12.39 0.35
N ASN A 69 13.83 -12.62 -0.64
CA ASN A 69 14.22 -13.15 -1.94
C ASN A 69 13.54 -12.31 -3.04
N LEU A 70 14.29 -11.85 -4.03
CA LEU A 70 13.80 -11.03 -5.13
C LEU A 70 13.13 -11.88 -6.24
N ASP A 71 13.49 -13.14 -6.39
CA ASP A 71 12.76 -14.14 -7.19
C ASP A 71 11.50 -14.60 -6.43
N ASN A 72 10.55 -13.67 -6.33
CA ASN A 72 9.26 -13.87 -5.66
C ASN A 72 8.11 -13.56 -6.63
N THR A 73 6.87 -13.80 -6.22
CA THR A 73 5.67 -13.53 -7.03
C THR A 73 4.75 -12.49 -6.41
N LEU A 74 5.29 -11.62 -5.54
CA LEU A 74 4.49 -10.63 -4.83
C LEU A 74 3.98 -9.55 -5.79
N VAL A 75 2.72 -9.13 -5.60
CA VAL A 75 2.02 -8.17 -6.45
C VAL A 75 1.27 -7.12 -5.62
N CYS A 76 1.14 -5.91 -6.16
CA CYS A 76 0.25 -4.89 -5.62
C CYS A 76 -1.18 -5.07 -6.17
N PRO A 77 -2.24 -4.83 -5.38
CA PRO A 77 -2.24 -4.48 -3.95
C PRO A 77 -2.29 -5.70 -3.02
N ASP A 78 -2.30 -6.91 -3.57
CA ASP A 78 -2.60 -8.13 -2.82
C ASP A 78 -1.55 -8.44 -1.73
N ASP A 79 -0.29 -8.20 -2.00
CA ASP A 79 0.80 -8.48 -1.07
C ASP A 79 1.29 -7.26 -0.29
N LEU A 80 0.56 -6.14 -0.37
CA LEU A 80 0.86 -4.95 0.44
C LEU A 80 0.60 -5.22 1.92
N VAL A 81 1.58 -4.83 2.74
CA VAL A 81 1.56 -4.89 4.20
C VAL A 81 1.50 -3.48 4.80
N GLY A 82 2.05 -2.47 4.11
CA GLY A 82 2.14 -1.10 4.58
C GLY A 82 3.44 -0.81 5.33
N GLU A 83 4.49 -1.58 5.10
CA GLU A 83 5.80 -1.45 5.74
C GLU A 83 6.88 -1.50 4.67
N GLY A 84 7.88 -0.61 4.77
CA GLY A 84 8.87 -0.39 3.71
C GLY A 84 9.63 -1.65 3.30
N HIS A 85 10.09 -2.47 4.24
CA HIS A 85 10.82 -3.69 3.90
C HIS A 85 9.93 -4.78 3.31
N PHE A 86 8.66 -4.89 3.76
CA PHE A 86 7.71 -5.84 3.17
C PHE A 86 7.29 -5.42 1.77
N ASP A 87 6.84 -4.18 1.59
CA ASP A 87 6.31 -3.68 0.33
C ASP A 87 7.43 -3.46 -0.71
N GLY A 88 8.65 -3.16 -0.25
CA GLY A 88 9.83 -3.05 -1.11
C GLY A 88 10.18 -4.33 -1.85
N ARG A 89 9.70 -5.50 -1.38
CA ARG A 89 9.86 -6.79 -2.06
C ARG A 89 9.08 -6.90 -3.36
N ILE A 90 7.99 -6.13 -3.50
CA ILE A 90 7.22 -6.06 -4.75
C ILE A 90 8.05 -5.30 -5.79
N PHE A 91 8.61 -4.15 -5.40
CA PHE A 91 9.46 -3.35 -6.28
C PHE A 91 10.76 -4.09 -6.65
N SER A 92 11.45 -4.69 -5.68
CA SER A 92 12.69 -5.44 -5.94
C SER A 92 12.44 -6.72 -6.73
N GLY A 93 11.29 -7.38 -6.53
CA GLY A 93 10.88 -8.52 -7.36
C GLY A 93 10.61 -8.13 -8.81
N ALA A 94 9.91 -7.01 -9.04
CA ALA A 94 9.74 -6.45 -10.38
C ALA A 94 11.09 -6.11 -11.03
N ALA A 95 12.01 -5.49 -10.29
CA ALA A 95 13.35 -5.17 -10.77
C ALA A 95 14.15 -6.43 -11.17
N TRP A 96 14.01 -7.52 -10.42
CA TRP A 96 14.63 -8.81 -10.74
C TRP A 96 14.02 -9.47 -11.98
N ASP A 97 12.69 -9.41 -12.15
CA ASP A 97 12.04 -9.87 -13.37
C ASP A 97 12.51 -9.09 -14.60
N LEU A 98 12.62 -7.76 -14.49
CA LEU A 98 13.16 -6.92 -15.55
C LEU A 98 14.58 -7.37 -15.92
N ARG A 99 15.45 -7.55 -14.92
CA ARG A 99 16.82 -8.06 -15.11
C ARG A 99 16.85 -9.38 -15.89
N ASN A 100 15.94 -10.30 -15.58
CA ASN A 100 15.85 -11.58 -16.28
C ASN A 100 15.27 -11.45 -17.69
N ALA A 101 14.35 -10.50 -17.90
CA ALA A 101 13.64 -10.30 -19.17
C ALA A 101 14.47 -9.53 -20.22
N ILE A 102 15.11 -8.43 -19.83
CA ILE A 102 15.83 -7.52 -20.74
C ILE A 102 17.35 -7.56 -20.57
N GLY A 103 17.85 -8.36 -19.62
CA GLY A 103 19.28 -8.49 -19.32
C GLY A 103 19.79 -7.49 -18.29
N VAL A 104 20.96 -7.80 -17.72
CA VAL A 104 21.52 -7.11 -16.55
C VAL A 104 21.81 -5.65 -16.83
N GLU A 105 22.56 -5.37 -17.90
CA GLU A 105 23.02 -4.01 -18.19
C GLU A 105 21.86 -3.06 -18.50
N LYS A 106 20.83 -3.55 -19.20
CA LYS A 106 19.63 -2.79 -19.54
C LYS A 106 18.76 -2.52 -18.31
N ALA A 107 18.54 -3.54 -17.47
CA ALA A 107 17.78 -3.37 -16.24
C ALA A 107 18.52 -2.46 -15.24
N ASP A 108 19.82 -2.62 -15.06
CA ASP A 108 20.61 -1.74 -14.19
C ASP A 108 20.53 -0.27 -14.65
N ALA A 109 20.66 -0.03 -15.97
CA ALA A 109 20.50 1.32 -16.53
C ALA A 109 19.09 1.88 -16.29
N LEU A 110 18.05 1.07 -16.48
CA LEU A 110 16.65 1.46 -16.27
C LEU A 110 16.36 1.79 -14.81
N LEU A 111 16.73 0.90 -13.88
CA LEU A 111 16.47 1.08 -12.45
C LEU A 111 17.25 2.28 -11.90
N TYR A 112 18.51 2.44 -12.30
CA TYR A 112 19.29 3.63 -11.91
C TYR A 112 18.67 4.92 -12.48
N SER A 113 18.29 4.93 -13.77
CA SER A 113 17.66 6.09 -14.41
C SER A 113 16.33 6.44 -13.76
N THR A 114 15.56 5.43 -13.34
CA THR A 114 14.32 5.59 -12.59
C THR A 114 14.59 6.31 -11.27
N ILE A 115 15.51 5.80 -10.45
CA ILE A 115 15.83 6.42 -9.16
C ILE A 115 16.31 7.85 -9.34
N VAL A 116 17.20 8.12 -10.30
CA VAL A 116 17.68 9.49 -10.57
C VAL A 116 16.55 10.43 -11.04
N ALA A 117 15.55 9.92 -11.74
CA ALA A 117 14.44 10.71 -12.28
C ALA A 117 13.35 11.04 -11.25
N ILE A 118 13.32 10.36 -10.10
CA ILE A 118 12.36 10.66 -9.03
C ILE A 118 12.72 12.02 -8.41
N ASP A 119 11.86 13.02 -8.61
CA ASP A 119 12.05 14.41 -8.18
C ASP A 119 11.12 14.84 -7.01
N SER A 120 10.20 13.96 -6.65
CA SER A 120 9.18 14.12 -5.61
C SER A 120 9.00 12.81 -4.86
N VAL A 121 8.31 12.84 -3.72
CA VAL A 121 8.14 11.65 -2.87
C VAL A 121 7.01 10.79 -3.47
N PRO A 122 7.32 9.61 -4.06
CA PRO A 122 6.38 8.91 -4.91
C PRO A 122 5.63 7.81 -4.14
N THR A 123 4.41 7.53 -4.58
CA THR A 123 3.74 6.23 -4.39
C THR A 123 4.40 5.15 -5.27
N LEU A 124 4.07 3.87 -5.03
CA LEU A 124 4.51 2.78 -5.91
C LEU A 124 4.03 2.97 -7.36
N ALA A 125 2.83 3.51 -7.56
CA ALA A 125 2.29 3.82 -8.88
C ALA A 125 3.07 4.95 -9.57
N GLU A 126 3.32 6.06 -8.88
CA GLU A 126 4.07 7.21 -9.43
C GLU A 126 5.54 6.84 -9.74
N ALA A 127 6.15 6.00 -8.92
CA ALA A 127 7.49 5.46 -9.19
C ALA A 127 7.48 4.55 -10.43
N THR A 128 6.40 3.80 -10.65
CA THR A 128 6.20 3.01 -11.86
C THR A 128 6.01 3.87 -13.09
N GLU A 129 5.24 4.96 -13.00
CA GLU A 129 5.12 5.94 -14.08
C GLU A 129 6.49 6.56 -14.44
N THR A 130 7.28 6.88 -13.42
CA THR A 130 8.66 7.36 -13.60
C THR A 130 9.55 6.31 -14.28
N LEU A 131 9.42 5.04 -13.91
CA LEU A 131 10.15 3.93 -14.53
C LEU A 131 9.77 3.75 -16.00
N LEU A 132 8.49 3.81 -16.33
CA LEU A 132 8.01 3.71 -17.71
C LEU A 132 8.50 4.89 -18.57
N ALA A 133 8.51 6.10 -18.01
CA ALA A 133 9.09 7.28 -18.67
C ALA A 133 10.61 7.15 -18.86
N ALA A 134 11.33 6.61 -17.86
CA ALA A 134 12.76 6.31 -17.98
C ALA A 134 13.02 5.26 -19.07
N ALA A 135 12.18 4.24 -19.18
CA ALA A 135 12.27 3.26 -20.26
C ALA A 135 12.08 3.90 -21.64
N ASP A 136 11.10 4.81 -21.80
CA ASP A 136 10.90 5.57 -23.06
C ASP A 136 12.12 6.45 -23.41
N ALA A 137 12.74 7.06 -22.40
CA ALA A 137 13.97 7.83 -22.60
C ALA A 137 15.14 6.94 -23.05
N LEU A 138 15.30 5.76 -22.43
CA LEU A 138 16.35 4.80 -22.81
C LEU A 138 16.11 4.15 -24.18
N VAL A 139 14.86 4.06 -24.65
CA VAL A 139 14.57 3.71 -26.05
C VAL A 139 15.06 4.82 -26.99
N THR A 140 14.84 6.07 -26.62
CA THR A 140 15.24 7.23 -27.43
C THR A 140 16.76 7.34 -27.56
N ASP A 141 17.51 6.98 -26.52
CA ASP A 141 18.98 6.98 -26.56
C ASP A 141 19.62 5.72 -27.17
N GLY A 142 18.82 4.66 -27.36
CA GLY A 142 19.23 3.40 -27.97
C GLY A 142 19.80 2.35 -26.99
N THR A 143 19.71 2.58 -25.68
CA THR A 143 20.05 1.60 -24.64
C THR A 143 19.01 0.47 -24.57
N LEU A 144 17.73 0.83 -24.69
CA LEU A 144 16.62 -0.11 -24.85
C LEU A 144 16.12 -0.11 -26.29
N ASP A 145 15.52 -1.22 -26.73
CA ASP A 145 14.73 -1.29 -27.94
C ASP A 145 13.23 -1.35 -27.63
N ALA A 146 12.39 -1.33 -28.68
CA ALA A 146 10.95 -1.37 -28.54
C ALA A 146 10.45 -2.66 -27.85
N SER A 147 11.13 -3.79 -28.06
CA SER A 147 10.78 -5.07 -27.42
C SER A 147 11.10 -5.03 -25.92
N ASP A 148 12.24 -4.43 -25.53
CA ASP A 148 12.56 -4.24 -24.11
C ASP A 148 11.48 -3.39 -23.43
N ARG A 149 11.05 -2.30 -24.08
CA ARG A 149 10.02 -1.40 -23.53
C ARG A 149 8.66 -2.08 -23.34
N GLU A 150 8.27 -2.96 -24.26
CA GLU A 150 7.08 -3.81 -24.12
C GLU A 150 7.22 -4.79 -22.95
N MET A 151 8.40 -5.42 -22.80
CA MET A 151 8.68 -6.29 -21.65
C MET A 151 8.63 -5.54 -20.33
N VAL A 152 9.17 -4.31 -20.28
CA VAL A 152 9.10 -3.45 -19.10
C VAL A 152 7.64 -3.20 -18.71
N GLN A 153 6.79 -2.81 -19.67
CA GLN A 153 5.35 -2.62 -19.42
C GLN A 153 4.72 -3.90 -18.84
N SER A 154 4.96 -5.03 -19.50
CA SER A 154 4.36 -6.31 -19.12
C SER A 154 4.75 -6.74 -17.72
N VAL A 155 6.00 -6.53 -17.31
CA VAL A 155 6.45 -6.88 -15.94
C VAL A 155 5.77 -6.00 -14.91
N MET A 156 5.71 -4.67 -15.14
CA MET A 156 5.08 -3.74 -14.18
C MET A 156 3.57 -3.99 -14.06
N GLU A 157 2.89 -4.33 -15.16
CA GLU A 157 1.48 -4.73 -15.17
C GLU A 157 1.28 -6.07 -14.44
N ALA A 158 2.11 -7.08 -14.70
CA ALA A 158 2.01 -8.38 -14.05
C ALA A 158 2.23 -8.30 -12.52
N ARG A 159 3.04 -7.32 -12.07
CA ARG A 159 3.28 -7.02 -10.66
C ARG A 159 2.21 -6.14 -10.02
N GLY A 160 1.21 -5.70 -10.80
CA GLY A 160 0.16 -4.79 -10.35
C GLY A 160 0.68 -3.41 -9.93
N LEU A 161 1.87 -3.04 -10.40
CA LEU A 161 2.52 -1.79 -10.03
C LEU A 161 1.99 -0.60 -10.85
N VAL A 162 1.50 -0.86 -12.07
CA VAL A 162 0.75 0.13 -12.86
C VAL A 162 -0.59 0.42 -12.18
N GLY A 163 -0.77 1.65 -11.68
CA GLY A 163 -1.98 2.04 -10.96
C GLY A 163 -2.13 1.37 -9.59
N CYS A 164 -1.02 0.96 -8.97
CA CYS A 164 -1.01 0.41 -7.62
C CYS A 164 -1.68 1.35 -6.60
N GLU A 165 -2.67 0.84 -5.88
CA GLU A 165 -3.38 1.57 -4.83
C GLU A 165 -3.15 0.92 -3.46
N ARG A 166 -3.07 1.70 -2.39
CA ARG A 166 -3.00 1.19 -1.00
C ARG A 166 -4.35 0.72 -0.45
N VAL A 167 -5.16 0.11 -1.32
CA VAL A 167 -6.50 -0.42 -1.02
C VAL A 167 -6.57 -1.88 -1.48
N ALA A 168 -6.31 -2.81 -0.57
CA ALA A 168 -6.27 -4.24 -0.88
C ALA A 168 -7.67 -4.88 -0.78
N PRO A 169 -8.05 -5.80 -1.68
CA PRO A 169 -9.29 -6.54 -1.55
C PRO A 169 -9.19 -7.54 -0.39
N LEU A 170 -10.27 -7.67 0.36
CA LEU A 170 -10.42 -8.57 1.51
C LEU A 170 -11.58 -9.57 1.32
N ASP A 171 -12.08 -9.68 0.09
CA ASP A 171 -13.13 -10.63 -0.30
C ASP A 171 -12.67 -12.10 -0.19
N GLY A 172 -13.63 -13.03 -0.14
CA GLY A 172 -13.32 -14.46 -0.20
C GLY A 172 -12.63 -15.04 1.03
N ALA A 173 -12.70 -14.36 2.19
CA ALA A 173 -12.06 -14.79 3.43
C ALA A 173 -10.54 -14.92 3.34
N VAL A 174 -9.90 -14.12 2.49
CA VAL A 174 -8.44 -14.02 2.44
C VAL A 174 -7.90 -13.42 3.74
N THR A 175 -6.78 -13.96 4.21
CA THR A 175 -6.02 -13.39 5.33
C THR A 175 -4.90 -12.53 4.78
N ARG A 176 -4.86 -11.25 5.16
CA ARG A 176 -3.81 -10.30 4.78
C ARG A 176 -2.97 -9.97 5.99
N LEU A 177 -1.65 -9.90 5.79
CA LEU A 177 -0.72 -9.32 6.76
C LEU A 177 -0.77 -7.80 6.64
N GLY A 178 -0.75 -7.09 7.76
CA GLY A 178 -0.73 -5.63 7.78
C GLY A 178 0.15 -5.07 8.88
N TYR A 179 0.57 -3.82 8.69
CA TYR A 179 1.39 -3.04 9.61
C TYR A 179 0.60 -1.85 10.17
N SER A 180 0.73 -1.58 11.46
CA SER A 180 0.01 -0.48 12.13
C SER A 180 0.59 0.90 11.88
N GLY A 181 1.77 1.00 11.26
CA GLY A 181 2.62 2.19 11.33
C GLY A 181 3.58 2.16 12.52
N ASP A 182 4.52 3.10 12.52
CA ASP A 182 5.55 3.27 13.55
C ASP A 182 5.29 4.53 14.39
N ALA A 183 5.11 4.33 15.71
CA ALA A 183 4.83 5.43 16.62
C ALA A 183 6.00 6.39 16.81
N SER A 184 7.23 5.88 16.76
CA SER A 184 8.46 6.64 16.95
C SER A 184 8.72 7.61 15.79
N VAL A 185 8.22 7.26 14.60
CA VAL A 185 8.40 8.04 13.38
C VAL A 185 7.17 8.88 13.05
N THR A 186 5.96 8.31 13.16
CA THR A 186 4.77 8.86 12.49
C THR A 186 3.53 9.03 13.37
N ALA A 187 3.57 8.74 14.68
CA ALA A 187 2.37 8.84 15.54
C ALA A 187 1.68 10.22 15.56
N ASN A 188 2.46 11.31 15.42
CA ASN A 188 1.91 12.67 15.35
C ASN A 188 1.37 13.05 13.98
N ALA A 189 1.64 12.24 12.97
CA ALA A 189 1.49 12.54 11.55
C ALA A 189 0.38 11.69 10.88
N GLY A 190 -0.50 11.10 11.68
CA GLY A 190 -1.54 10.18 11.19
C GLY A 190 -1.11 8.71 11.22
N GLY A 191 0.08 8.38 11.74
CA GLY A 191 0.61 7.01 11.79
C GLY A 191 -0.19 6.02 12.64
N GLY A 192 -1.20 6.47 13.39
CA GLY A 192 -2.17 5.58 14.03
C GLY A 192 -3.09 4.87 13.04
N ILE A 193 -3.24 5.39 11.81
CA ILE A 193 -4.00 4.75 10.73
C ILE A 193 -3.04 3.79 10.03
N ALA A 194 -3.43 2.52 9.95
CA ALA A 194 -2.66 1.53 9.21
C ALA A 194 -2.50 1.97 7.74
N PRO A 195 -1.29 1.91 7.16
CA PRO A 195 -1.03 2.44 5.82
C PRO A 195 -1.83 1.76 4.70
N ILE A 196 -2.30 0.53 4.89
CA ILE A 196 -3.14 -0.17 3.91
C ILE A 196 -4.59 -0.14 4.36
N HIS A 197 -5.46 0.29 3.46
CA HIS A 197 -6.91 0.16 3.61
C HIS A 197 -7.39 -1.10 2.90
N TYR A 198 -8.60 -1.54 3.25
CA TYR A 198 -9.20 -2.74 2.70
C TYR A 198 -10.52 -2.39 2.02
N ARG A 199 -10.85 -3.12 0.95
CA ARG A 199 -12.17 -3.07 0.31
C ARG A 199 -12.83 -4.44 0.34
N ILE A 200 -14.14 -4.45 0.50
CA ILE A 200 -14.97 -5.65 0.47
C ILE A 200 -16.22 -5.32 -0.36
N ASP A 201 -16.47 -6.09 -1.40
CA ASP A 201 -17.70 -5.95 -2.19
C ASP A 201 -18.83 -6.72 -1.49
N ILE A 202 -19.88 -5.99 -1.09
CA ILE A 202 -21.00 -6.58 -0.34
C ILE A 202 -22.12 -6.94 -1.31
N PRO A 203 -22.30 -8.23 -1.68
CA PRO A 203 -23.32 -8.64 -2.62
C PRO A 203 -24.73 -8.45 -2.06
N ALA A 204 -25.72 -8.50 -2.95
CA ALA A 204 -27.12 -8.43 -2.57
C ALA A 204 -27.47 -9.47 -1.52
N ASP A 205 -27.15 -10.75 -1.68
CA ASP A 205 -27.54 -11.79 -0.73
C ASP A 205 -26.72 -11.82 0.58
N ALA A 206 -25.91 -10.79 0.87
CA ALA A 206 -25.13 -10.71 2.11
C ALA A 206 -26.02 -10.56 3.36
N GLU A 207 -25.78 -11.39 4.37
CA GLU A 207 -26.52 -11.39 5.63
C GLU A 207 -25.71 -10.82 6.79
N ARG A 208 -24.43 -11.16 6.85
CA ARG A 208 -23.54 -10.82 7.96
C ARG A 208 -22.10 -10.65 7.47
N LEU A 209 -21.43 -9.61 7.95
CA LEU A 209 -20.00 -9.41 7.77
C LEU A 209 -19.33 -9.30 9.15
N ASN A 210 -18.23 -10.01 9.35
CA ASN A 210 -17.33 -9.85 10.48
C ASN A 210 -15.92 -9.63 9.98
N ILE A 211 -15.24 -8.59 10.46
CA ILE A 211 -13.83 -8.33 10.15
C ILE A 211 -13.02 -8.64 11.39
N ASN A 212 -12.16 -9.66 11.30
CA ASN A 212 -11.32 -10.09 12.41
C ASN A 212 -9.92 -9.54 12.23
N VAL A 213 -9.30 -9.15 13.35
CA VAL A 213 -7.91 -8.67 13.40
C VAL A 213 -7.19 -9.45 14.48
N THR A 214 -6.05 -10.04 14.14
CA THR A 214 -5.20 -10.79 15.08
C THR A 214 -3.82 -10.14 15.16
N THR A 215 -3.44 -9.66 16.33
CA THR A 215 -2.09 -9.13 16.58
C THR A 215 -1.06 -10.26 16.58
N LEU A 216 0.02 -10.09 15.82
CA LEU A 216 1.14 -11.03 15.72
C LEU A 216 2.34 -10.63 16.60
N THR A 217 2.48 -9.35 16.91
CA THR A 217 3.57 -8.82 17.74
C THR A 217 3.29 -8.94 19.24
N ALA A 218 4.33 -8.70 20.05
CA ALA A 218 4.17 -8.60 21.50
C ALA A 218 3.46 -7.28 21.87
N GLY A 219 2.43 -7.37 22.69
CA GLY A 219 1.55 -6.24 23.05
C GLY A 219 0.09 -6.57 22.73
N ALA A 220 -0.83 -5.80 23.30
CA ALA A 220 -2.25 -5.88 22.97
C ALA A 220 -2.60 -4.60 22.20
N ALA A 221 -2.53 -4.68 20.86
CA ALA A 221 -2.95 -3.57 20.01
C ALA A 221 -4.46 -3.39 20.11
N ASP A 222 -4.91 -2.17 20.40
CA ASP A 222 -6.32 -1.80 20.39
C ASP A 222 -6.65 -1.22 19.01
N TYR A 223 -7.39 -1.99 18.21
CA TYR A 223 -7.81 -1.60 16.89
C TYR A 223 -9.26 -1.13 16.90
N THR A 224 -9.50 -0.01 16.22
CA THR A 224 -10.84 0.41 15.81
C THR A 224 -10.90 0.41 14.28
N LEU A 225 -11.92 -0.24 13.72
CA LEU A 225 -12.17 -0.24 12.29
C LEU A 225 -13.03 0.98 11.96
N TYR A 226 -12.61 1.79 11.00
CA TYR A 226 -13.38 2.90 10.46
C TYR A 226 -13.81 2.52 9.05
N TYR A 227 -15.06 2.81 8.68
CA TYR A 227 -15.57 2.43 7.38
C TYR A 227 -16.30 3.54 6.62
N ARG A 228 -16.36 3.38 5.31
CA ARG A 228 -17.07 4.23 4.33
C ARG A 228 -17.54 3.39 3.14
N THR A 229 -18.59 3.83 2.46
CA THR A 229 -19.07 3.22 1.21
C THR A 229 -18.85 4.08 -0.03
N ASP A 230 -18.41 5.33 0.17
CA ASP A 230 -18.16 6.33 -0.89
C ASP A 230 -16.66 6.52 -1.19
N GLY A 231 -15.86 5.48 -0.94
CA GLY A 231 -14.41 5.45 -1.15
C GLY A 231 -13.59 5.22 0.14
N PRO A 232 -12.25 5.17 0.03
CA PRO A 232 -11.36 4.90 1.17
C PRO A 232 -11.58 5.87 2.33
N VAL A 233 -11.37 5.41 3.57
CA VAL A 233 -11.36 6.29 4.75
C VAL A 233 -10.36 7.43 4.53
N ARG A 234 -10.74 8.66 4.91
CA ARG A 234 -9.88 9.83 4.67
C ARG A 234 -9.21 10.29 5.94
N PHE A 235 -7.90 10.50 5.88
CA PHE A 235 -7.15 11.21 6.90
C PHE A 235 -7.47 12.71 6.85
N VAL A 236 -7.76 13.28 8.02
CA VAL A 236 -8.01 14.71 8.19
C VAL A 236 -7.30 15.17 9.46
N ALA A 237 -6.12 15.76 9.31
CA ALA A 237 -5.23 16.14 10.42
C ALA A 237 -5.90 17.03 11.49
N SER A 238 -6.89 17.84 11.12
CA SER A 238 -7.61 18.73 12.04
C SER A 238 -8.68 18.05 12.90
N ARG A 239 -9.03 16.77 12.64
CA ARG A 239 -10.07 16.04 13.38
C ARG A 239 -9.52 15.21 14.54
N ARG A 240 -10.41 14.85 15.47
CA ARG A 240 -10.16 13.92 16.59
C ARG A 240 -11.32 12.90 16.65
N PRO A 241 -11.10 11.62 16.32
CA PRO A 241 -9.89 11.05 15.70
C PRO A 241 -9.62 11.67 14.31
N PRO A 242 -8.37 11.62 13.79
CA PRO A 242 -7.97 12.32 12.56
C PRO A 242 -8.46 11.62 11.29
N VAL A 243 -9.70 11.14 11.29
CA VAL A 243 -10.32 10.39 10.19
C VAL A 243 -11.71 10.95 9.88
N LEU A 244 -12.09 10.89 8.61
CA LEU A 244 -13.44 11.03 8.13
C LEU A 244 -13.97 9.65 7.76
N SER A 245 -15.04 9.23 8.43
CA SER A 245 -15.69 7.93 8.27
C SER A 245 -17.21 8.08 8.37
N GLN A 246 -17.95 7.06 7.93
CA GLN A 246 -19.40 6.96 8.12
C GLN A 246 -19.74 6.27 9.44
N GLY A 247 -18.87 5.39 9.93
CA GLY A 247 -19.02 4.74 11.22
C GLY A 247 -17.79 3.93 11.61
N THR A 248 -17.91 3.22 12.73
CA THR A 248 -16.85 2.37 13.29
C THR A 248 -17.36 0.99 13.67
N LEU A 249 -16.43 0.04 13.78
CA LEU A 249 -16.65 -1.31 14.29
C LEU A 249 -15.46 -1.73 15.16
N ARG A 250 -15.70 -2.61 16.13
CA ARG A 250 -14.63 -3.36 16.79
C ARG A 250 -14.26 -4.60 15.98
N PRO A 251 -12.98 -5.04 15.99
CA PRO A 251 -12.61 -6.32 15.42
C PRO A 251 -13.49 -7.46 15.96
N GLY A 252 -14.04 -8.26 15.05
CA GLY A 252 -14.97 -9.36 15.34
C GLY A 252 -16.44 -8.94 15.48
N GLU A 253 -16.75 -7.65 15.56
CA GLU A 253 -18.13 -7.15 15.56
C GLU A 253 -18.82 -7.44 14.22
N ALA A 254 -20.11 -7.77 14.28
CA ALA A 254 -20.88 -8.18 13.12
C ALA A 254 -21.73 -7.02 12.58
N MET A 255 -21.55 -6.67 11.31
CA MET A 255 -22.57 -5.93 10.56
C MET A 255 -23.62 -6.92 10.07
N THR A 256 -24.91 -6.59 10.19
CA THR A 256 -26.00 -7.46 9.72
C THR A 256 -27.06 -6.67 8.96
N ARG A 257 -27.85 -7.34 8.12
CA ARG A 257 -28.88 -6.73 7.23
C ARG A 257 -29.84 -5.77 7.93
N GLY A 258 -30.20 -6.03 9.19
CA GLY A 258 -31.09 -5.17 9.99
C GLY A 258 -30.46 -4.69 11.30
N GLY A 259 -29.13 -4.75 11.39
CA GLY A 259 -28.39 -4.34 12.58
C GLY A 259 -28.08 -2.85 12.61
N ASP A 260 -27.41 -2.44 13.68
CA ASP A 260 -26.79 -1.13 13.81
C ASP A 260 -25.31 -1.35 14.22
N PRO A 261 -24.33 -1.12 13.33
CA PRO A 261 -24.50 -0.60 11.98
C PRO A 261 -25.06 -1.64 10.98
N ALA A 262 -25.87 -1.15 10.04
CA ALA A 262 -26.49 -1.97 9.01
C ALA A 262 -25.47 -2.36 7.93
N LEU A 263 -25.56 -3.60 7.44
CA LEU A 263 -24.70 -4.10 6.37
C LEU A 263 -25.02 -3.36 5.04
N PRO A 264 -24.06 -2.67 4.41
CA PRO A 264 -24.29 -1.88 3.20
C PRO A 264 -24.30 -2.77 1.96
N ARG A 265 -25.39 -3.52 1.79
CA ARG A 265 -25.59 -4.40 0.64
C ARG A 265 -25.51 -3.61 -0.67
N CYS A 266 -24.99 -4.25 -1.72
CA CYS A 266 -24.81 -3.70 -3.06
C CYS A 266 -23.86 -2.51 -3.14
N GLN A 267 -22.96 -2.39 -2.18
CA GLN A 267 -21.94 -1.35 -2.12
C GLN A 267 -20.58 -1.99 -1.80
N THR A 268 -19.51 -1.28 -2.14
CA THR A 268 -18.17 -1.60 -1.67
C THR A 268 -17.97 -0.96 -0.30
N LEU A 269 -17.59 -1.75 0.69
CA LEU A 269 -17.20 -1.28 2.00
C LEU A 269 -15.69 -1.06 2.04
N TYR A 270 -15.26 0.18 2.25
CA TYR A 270 -13.86 0.52 2.50
C TYR A 270 -13.61 0.60 4.00
N VAL A 271 -12.52 -0.01 4.46
CA VAL A 271 -12.19 -0.13 5.87
C VAL A 271 -10.74 0.28 6.12
N ALA A 272 -10.53 1.14 7.10
CA ALA A 272 -9.21 1.47 7.64
C ALA A 272 -9.12 1.02 9.09
N LEU A 273 -7.96 0.47 9.45
CA LEU A 273 -7.66 0.10 10.83
C LEU A 273 -6.93 1.27 11.48
N VAL A 274 -7.39 1.68 12.66
CA VAL A 274 -6.68 2.65 13.49
C VAL A 274 -6.26 1.97 14.77
N THR A 275 -4.97 2.12 15.11
CA THR A 275 -4.39 1.60 16.34
C THR A 275 -4.45 2.69 17.40
N ASP A 276 -5.41 2.57 18.32
CA ASP A 276 -5.73 3.62 19.31
C ASP A 276 -4.61 3.79 20.34
N ASN A 277 -3.88 2.72 20.64
CA ASN A 277 -2.77 2.70 21.59
C ASN A 277 -1.39 2.58 20.91
N LEU A 278 -1.24 3.05 19.67
CA LEU A 278 0.01 2.89 18.89
C LEU A 278 1.25 3.39 19.66
N ARG A 279 1.13 4.49 20.41
CA ARG A 279 2.24 5.03 21.21
C ARG A 279 2.72 4.11 22.32
N ASP A 280 1.84 3.27 22.84
CA ASP A 280 2.17 2.36 23.93
C ASP A 280 2.86 1.11 23.39
N ILE A 281 2.40 0.62 22.23
CA ILE A 281 2.93 -0.60 21.60
C ILE A 281 4.05 -0.36 20.58
N GLN A 282 4.29 0.91 20.22
CA GLN A 282 5.22 1.40 19.19
C GLN A 282 4.89 0.98 17.75
N ALA A 283 4.66 -0.30 17.52
CA ALA A 283 4.29 -0.84 16.22
C ALA A 283 3.63 -2.22 16.39
N SER A 284 2.88 -2.65 15.38
CA SER A 284 2.20 -3.93 15.38
C SER A 284 2.05 -4.50 13.98
N LEU A 285 2.42 -5.77 13.84
CA LEU A 285 1.98 -6.59 12.72
C LEU A 285 0.69 -7.30 13.11
N PHE A 286 -0.24 -7.37 12.17
CA PHE A 286 -1.52 -8.02 12.38
C PHE A 286 -1.93 -8.82 11.15
N GLU A 287 -2.78 -9.82 11.36
CA GLU A 287 -3.56 -10.45 10.31
C GLU A 287 -4.97 -9.88 10.32
N VAL A 288 -5.52 -9.60 9.14
CA VAL A 288 -6.91 -9.17 8.98
C VAL A 288 -7.64 -10.11 8.01
N THR A 289 -8.91 -10.40 8.30
CA THR A 289 -9.74 -11.29 7.47
C THR A 289 -11.20 -10.87 7.57
N ALA A 290 -11.88 -10.78 6.43
CA ALA A 290 -13.32 -10.55 6.36
C ALA A 290 -14.07 -11.87 6.14
N ASN A 291 -15.01 -12.16 7.03
CA ASN A 291 -15.92 -13.30 6.91
C ASN A 291 -17.30 -12.78 6.52
N LEU A 292 -17.68 -13.00 5.27
CA LEU A 292 -18.96 -12.61 4.71
C LEU A 292 -19.86 -13.84 4.60
N VAL A 293 -21.00 -13.82 5.31
CA VAL A 293 -22.05 -14.83 5.21
C VAL A 293 -23.10 -14.37 4.22
N ARG A 294 -23.44 -15.25 3.28
CA ARG A 294 -24.43 -15.04 2.23
C ARG A 294 -25.61 -15.98 2.45
N SER A 295 -26.83 -15.51 2.15
CA SER A 295 -28.03 -16.34 2.21
C SER A 295 -28.06 -17.39 1.10
N GLY A 296 -27.35 -17.15 -0.01
CA GLY A 296 -27.38 -17.98 -1.21
C GLY A 296 -28.68 -17.83 -2.02
N MET A 297 -29.54 -16.87 -1.65
CA MET A 297 -30.73 -16.53 -2.41
C MET A 297 -30.37 -15.67 -3.62
N ASP A 298 -31.16 -15.79 -4.69
CA ASP A 298 -31.06 -14.94 -5.87
C ASP A 298 -31.67 -13.57 -5.57
N GLU A 299 -30.91 -12.73 -4.86
CA GLU A 299 -31.26 -11.34 -4.58
C GLU A 299 -30.53 -10.42 -5.59
N SER A 300 -31.24 -9.44 -6.15
CA SER A 300 -30.65 -8.43 -7.03
C SER A 300 -30.41 -7.11 -6.31
N CYS A 301 -29.48 -6.31 -6.84
CA CYS A 301 -29.19 -4.96 -6.38
C CYS A 301 -30.09 -3.88 -7.00
N ASP A 302 -31.25 -4.27 -7.54
CA ASP A 302 -32.11 -3.34 -8.26
C ASP A 302 -32.55 -2.18 -7.34
N GLU A 303 -32.51 -0.96 -7.89
CA GLU A 303 -32.99 0.24 -7.21
C GLU A 303 -34.47 0.09 -6.83
N PRO A 304 -34.93 0.76 -5.75
CA PRO A 304 -36.36 0.78 -5.44
C PRO A 304 -37.12 1.30 -6.66
N ASP A 305 -38.11 0.52 -7.08
CA ASP A 305 -39.06 0.78 -8.16
C ASP A 305 -39.29 2.28 -8.32
N ALA A 306 -38.72 2.88 -9.36
CA ALA A 306 -39.05 4.24 -9.74
C ALA A 306 -40.52 4.20 -10.15
N GLY A 307 -41.39 4.45 -9.16
CA GLY A 307 -42.83 4.54 -9.35
C GLY A 307 -43.14 5.41 -10.56
N PRO A 308 -44.25 5.14 -11.26
CA PRO A 308 -44.50 5.64 -12.61
C PRO A 308 -44.18 7.13 -12.71
N MET A 309 -43.24 7.47 -13.60
CA MET A 309 -42.87 8.85 -13.89
C MET A 309 -44.14 9.63 -14.28
N THR A 310 -44.57 10.54 -13.41
CA THR A 310 -45.50 11.58 -13.80
C THR A 310 -44.79 12.54 -14.74
N GLU A 311 -45.40 12.77 -15.90
CA GLU A 311 -44.95 13.66 -16.97
C GLU A 311 -44.47 15.03 -16.46
N PRO A 312 -43.45 15.64 -17.08
CA PRO A 312 -42.96 16.95 -16.68
C PRO A 312 -43.89 18.07 -17.17
N ASP A 313 -44.39 18.87 -16.23
CA ASP A 313 -45.06 20.13 -16.53
C ASP A 313 -44.06 21.14 -17.13
N ALA A 314 -44.50 21.78 -18.21
CA ALA A 314 -43.73 22.70 -19.03
C ALA A 314 -43.64 24.12 -18.42
N GLY A 315 -42.48 24.77 -18.64
CA GLY A 315 -42.23 26.21 -18.41
C GLY A 315 -41.29 26.44 -17.23
N VAL A 316 -40.18 27.18 -17.32
CA VAL A 316 -39.94 28.47 -17.98
C VAL A 316 -38.45 28.60 -18.35
N ALA A 317 -38.18 29.35 -19.41
CA ALA A 317 -36.84 29.58 -19.98
C ALA A 317 -35.93 30.51 -19.15
N ALA A 318 -34.63 30.16 -19.22
CA ALA A 318 -33.39 30.95 -19.29
C ALA A 318 -33.25 32.31 -18.58
N ASP A 319 -32.16 32.43 -17.83
CA ASP A 319 -31.35 33.66 -17.79
C ASP A 319 -29.84 33.35 -17.70
N ALA A 320 -29.05 34.21 -18.32
CA ALA A 320 -27.67 34.00 -18.74
C ALA A 320 -26.63 34.72 -17.86
N GLY A 321 -25.51 34.02 -17.59
CA GLY A 321 -24.14 34.56 -17.37
C GLY A 321 -23.82 35.28 -16.06
N PRO A 322 -22.53 35.49 -15.70
CA PRO A 322 -21.33 35.41 -16.54
C PRO A 322 -20.16 34.55 -16.00
N ALA A 323 -19.11 34.46 -16.83
CA ALA A 323 -17.83 33.78 -16.62
C ALA A 323 -16.81 34.56 -15.75
N MET A 324 -15.67 33.89 -15.46
CA MET A 324 -14.38 34.29 -14.82
C MET A 324 -14.20 33.56 -13.46
N MET A 325 -13.06 32.98 -13.04
CA MET A 325 -11.63 33.16 -13.33
C MET A 325 -10.85 31.84 -13.17
N MET A 326 -9.74 31.72 -13.90
CA MET A 326 -8.63 30.79 -13.63
C MET A 326 -7.83 31.19 -12.39
N GLY A 327 -7.27 30.19 -11.70
CA GLY A 327 -5.95 30.26 -11.05
C GLY A 327 -5.93 30.25 -9.51
N ALA A 328 -5.36 29.19 -8.93
CA ALA A 328 -4.40 29.26 -7.82
C ALA A 328 -3.86 27.86 -7.44
N ASP A 329 -2.56 27.68 -7.71
CA ASP A 329 -1.49 26.85 -7.12
C ASP A 329 -1.74 25.47 -6.44
N PRO A 330 -0.88 24.46 -6.76
CA PRO A 330 -0.71 23.26 -5.96
C PRO A 330 0.12 23.56 -4.70
N GLY A 331 -0.40 23.15 -3.54
CA GLY A 331 0.27 23.35 -2.25
C GLY A 331 1.58 22.58 -2.16
N CYS A 332 2.64 23.28 -1.76
CA CYS A 332 3.94 22.72 -1.38
C CYS A 332 3.80 21.60 -0.33
N GLY A 333 4.28 20.41 -0.67
CA GLY A 333 4.57 19.36 0.31
C GLY A 333 5.71 19.79 1.23
N CYS A 334 5.51 19.64 2.54
CA CYS A 334 6.54 19.88 3.54
C CYS A 334 7.64 18.80 3.43
N ARG A 335 8.80 19.15 2.87
CA ARG A 335 10.03 18.36 2.99
C ARG A 335 10.49 18.35 4.44
N VAL A 336 10.43 17.20 5.11
CA VAL A 336 11.17 16.95 6.34
C VAL A 336 12.48 16.30 5.95
N ARG A 337 13.59 17.04 6.07
CA ARG A 337 14.95 16.46 5.93
C ARG A 337 15.20 15.50 7.09
N PRO A 338 15.60 14.24 6.87
CA PRO A 338 16.16 13.44 7.94
C PRO A 338 17.55 14.00 8.29
N THR A 339 17.75 14.30 9.56
CA THR A 339 19.10 14.50 10.10
C THR A 339 19.84 13.17 10.04
N SER A 340 21.01 13.17 9.43
CA SER A 340 21.93 12.04 9.35
C SER A 340 22.17 11.41 10.71
N GLY A 341 21.59 10.22 10.89
CA GLY A 341 21.72 9.38 12.08
C GLY A 341 21.77 7.92 11.66
N GLY A 342 22.76 7.56 10.84
CA GLY A 342 23.06 6.18 10.51
C GLY A 342 23.44 5.42 11.78
N GLY A 343 22.66 4.39 12.12
CA GLY A 343 23.02 3.41 13.13
C GLY A 343 21.94 3.15 14.18
N ALA A 344 20.82 2.51 13.80
CA ALA A 344 19.97 1.78 14.76
C ALA A 344 18.95 0.80 14.14
N TRP A 345 18.97 0.50 12.84
CA TRP A 345 17.84 -0.19 12.19
C TRP A 345 17.83 -1.73 12.28
N LEU A 346 18.85 -2.34 12.89
CA LEU A 346 18.92 -3.81 13.07
C LEU A 346 17.95 -4.39 14.12
N VAL A 347 17.18 -3.56 14.84
CA VAL A 347 16.47 -4.02 16.06
C VAL A 347 15.02 -4.48 15.81
N LEU A 348 14.37 -4.10 14.71
CA LEU A 348 12.94 -4.41 14.52
C LEU A 348 12.64 -5.85 14.09
N LEU A 349 13.61 -6.58 13.53
CA LEU A 349 13.43 -7.99 13.17
C LEU A 349 13.30 -8.89 14.41
N GLY A 350 13.98 -8.55 15.52
CA GLY A 350 14.11 -9.43 16.70
C GLY A 350 12.83 -9.84 17.42
N LEU A 351 11.74 -9.07 17.29
CA LEU A 351 10.52 -9.27 18.09
C LEU A 351 9.46 -10.17 17.43
N VAL A 352 9.52 -10.40 16.11
CA VAL A 352 8.53 -11.20 15.36
C VAL A 352 8.81 -12.72 15.46
N ALA A 353 10.07 -13.11 15.66
CA ALA A 353 10.54 -14.50 15.65
C ALA A 353 10.00 -15.40 16.78
N LEU A 354 9.57 -14.81 17.91
CA LEU A 354 9.36 -15.56 19.15
C LEU A 354 7.99 -16.25 19.28
N ARG A 355 6.99 -15.95 18.42
CA ARG A 355 5.64 -16.57 18.53
C ARG A 355 5.21 -17.47 17.38
N ILE A 356 5.79 -17.37 16.19
CA ILE A 356 5.50 -18.32 15.09
C ILE A 356 5.92 -19.76 15.47
N ARG A 357 6.91 -19.90 16.36
CA ARG A 357 7.39 -21.20 16.86
C ARG A 357 6.44 -21.92 17.83
N ALA A 358 5.42 -21.25 18.36
CA ALA A 358 4.49 -21.88 19.32
C ALA A 358 3.30 -22.59 18.65
N ARG A 359 3.19 -22.57 17.31
CA ARG A 359 2.07 -23.16 16.56
C ARG A 359 2.47 -24.06 15.38
N ARG A 360 3.73 -24.53 15.31
CA ARG A 360 4.12 -25.66 14.45
C ARG A 360 4.36 -26.90 15.29
#